data_AF-K1T842-F1
#
_entry.id   AF-K1T842-F1
#
_cell.length_a   1.000
_cell.length_b   1.000
_cell.length_c   1.000
_cell.angle_alpha   90.00
_cell.angle_beta   90.00
_cell.angle_gamma   90.00
#
_symmetry.space_group_name_H-M   'P 1'
#
loop_
_entity.id
_entity.type
_entity.pdbx_description
1 polymer ?
#
loop_
_entity_poly.entity_id
_entity_poly.type
_entity_poly.pdbx_seq_one_letter_code
_entity_poly.pdbx_strand_id
1 'polypeptide(L)'
;LFISQFLYRIRYWLLWGTLFVTGLVIYFTQFLPYSYTVEGSLFAGVTTATSITGSSVNYSAVTSTFDNLINLAQSRGTLEKVSIRLLANALTYGEEWKDNHYIQAKHYRQLLSMTPKEVLVLVDRKDVNKTADALANYRKEYGDNFVYSMFNRPIPFYSASALETVIVKRKGAS
;
A
#
# COMPACT_ATOMS: atom_id res chain seq x y z
N LEU A 1 -44.05 -34.30 18.27
CA LEU A 1 -44.64 -33.25 19.15
C LEU A 1 -43.68 -32.72 20.24
N PHE A 2 -42.66 -33.47 20.67
CA PHE A 2 -41.74 -33.05 21.75
C PHE A 2 -40.84 -31.83 21.44
N ILE A 3 -40.29 -31.72 20.23
CA ILE A 3 -39.40 -30.60 19.85
C ILE A 3 -40.11 -29.24 19.85
N SER A 4 -41.36 -29.18 19.40
CA SER A 4 -42.13 -27.93 19.36
C SER A 4 -42.42 -27.38 20.76
N GLN A 5 -42.74 -28.26 21.72
CA GLN A 5 -42.97 -27.86 23.11
C GLN A 5 -41.68 -27.41 23.81
N PHE A 6 -40.54 -28.05 23.50
CA PHE A 6 -39.22 -27.66 23.99
C PHE A 6 -38.83 -26.25 23.54
N LEU A 7 -39.01 -25.94 22.24
CA LEU A 7 -38.75 -24.62 21.68
C LEU A 7 -39.66 -23.54 22.28
N TYR A 8 -40.92 -23.86 22.54
CA TYR A 8 -41.87 -22.92 23.16
C TYR A 8 -41.46 -22.54 24.60
N ARG A 9 -40.86 -23.48 25.34
CA ARG A 9 -40.39 -23.27 26.72
C ARG A 9 -39.17 -22.33 26.79
N ILE A 10 -38.31 -22.37 25.78
CA ILE A 10 -37.05 -21.62 25.72
C ILE A 10 -37.17 -20.37 24.84
N ARG A 11 -38.35 -20.05 24.29
CA ARG A 11 -38.57 -19.00 23.28
C ARG A 11 -37.90 -17.65 23.59
N TYR A 12 -37.96 -17.20 24.84
CA TYR A 12 -37.33 -15.94 25.24
C TYR A 12 -35.81 -16.05 25.34
N TRP A 13 -35.29 -17.18 25.83
CA TRP A 13 -33.87 -17.47 25.84
C TRP A 13 -33.29 -17.61 24.43
N LEU A 14 -34.08 -18.14 23.50
CA LEU A 14 -33.69 -18.23 22.09
C LEU A 14 -33.61 -16.84 21.44
N LEU A 15 -34.57 -15.95 21.72
CA LEU A 15 -34.56 -14.56 21.23
C LEU A 15 -33.45 -13.71 21.87
N TRP A 16 -33.26 -13.80 23.19
CA TRP A 16 -32.20 -13.07 23.88
C TRP A 16 -30.81 -13.61 23.55
N GLY A 17 -30.68 -14.93 23.41
CA GLY A 17 -29.44 -15.57 23.00
C GLY A 17 -29.00 -15.16 21.60
N THR A 18 -29.91 -15.14 20.63
CA THR A 18 -29.58 -14.66 19.27
C THR A 18 -29.26 -13.18 19.26
N LEU A 19 -30.03 -12.35 19.95
CA LEU A 19 -29.79 -10.90 20.03
C LEU A 19 -28.44 -10.57 20.68
N PHE A 20 -28.06 -11.30 21.74
CA PHE A 20 -26.76 -11.19 22.38
C PHE A 20 -25.62 -11.60 21.44
N VAL A 21 -25.74 -12.75 20.76
CA VAL A 21 -24.73 -13.21 19.80
C VAL A 21 -24.58 -12.23 18.65
N THR A 22 -25.67 -11.69 18.11
CA THR A 22 -25.62 -10.67 17.04
C THR A 22 -24.93 -9.39 17.52
N GLY A 23 -25.23 -8.90 18.73
CA GLY A 23 -24.56 -7.73 19.29
C GLY A 23 -23.06 -7.96 19.48
N LEU A 24 -22.67 -9.15 19.93
CA LEU A 24 -21.27 -9.54 20.09
C LEU A 24 -20.55 -9.62 18.74
N VAL A 25 -21.18 -10.20 17.71
CA VAL A 25 -20.62 -10.21 16.34
C VAL A 25 -20.40 -8.80 15.81
N ILE A 26 -21.38 -7.89 15.91
CA ILE A 26 -21.24 -6.49 15.48
C ILE A 26 -20.10 -5.80 16.23
N TYR A 27 -19.99 -6.05 17.54
CA TYR A 27 -18.93 -5.49 18.36
C TYR A 27 -17.53 -5.98 17.95
N PHE A 28 -17.37 -7.25 17.55
CA PHE A 28 -16.08 -7.75 17.08
C PHE A 28 -15.78 -7.37 15.63
N THR A 29 -16.79 -7.28 14.76
CA THR A 29 -16.56 -7.01 13.33
C THR A 29 -16.09 -5.60 13.04
N GLN A 30 -16.44 -4.60 13.87
CA GLN A 30 -15.91 -3.23 13.74
C GLN A 30 -14.38 -3.13 13.93
N PHE A 31 -13.76 -4.13 14.57
CA PHE A 31 -12.31 -4.14 14.81
C PHE A 31 -11.52 -4.92 13.76
N LEU A 32 -12.19 -5.53 12.77
CA LEU A 32 -11.51 -6.28 11.72
C LEU A 32 -10.78 -5.31 10.77
N PRO A 33 -9.45 -5.44 10.59
CA PRO A 33 -8.72 -4.64 9.62
C PRO A 33 -9.12 -5.04 8.20
N TYR A 34 -9.53 -4.07 7.38
CA TYR A 34 -9.79 -4.30 5.96
C TYR A 34 -8.47 -4.36 5.20
N SER A 35 -8.20 -5.49 4.54
CA SER A 35 -7.09 -5.64 3.60
C SER A 35 -7.61 -5.52 2.17
N TYR A 36 -7.04 -4.60 1.39
CA TYR A 36 -7.38 -4.43 -0.02
C TYR A 36 -6.21 -4.88 -0.88
N THR A 37 -6.44 -5.88 -1.73
CA THR A 37 -5.44 -6.34 -2.71
C THR A 37 -5.62 -5.56 -4.01
N VAL A 38 -4.55 -4.91 -4.47
CA VAL A 38 -4.52 -4.19 -5.75
C VAL A 38 -3.62 -4.95 -6.71
N GLU A 39 -4.13 -5.29 -7.89
CA GLU A 39 -3.37 -5.93 -8.96
C GLU A 39 -3.21 -4.95 -10.13
N GLY A 40 -1.96 -4.79 -10.59
CA GLY A 40 -1.62 -4.00 -11.77
C GLY A 40 -0.73 -4.80 -12.70
N SER A 41 -0.94 -4.66 -14.02
CA SER A 41 -0.09 -5.28 -15.04
C SER A 41 0.68 -4.22 -15.81
N LEU A 42 2.01 -4.34 -15.85
CA LEU A 42 2.89 -3.48 -16.64
C LEU A 42 3.46 -4.26 -17.82
N PHE A 43 3.37 -3.71 -19.03
CA PHE A 43 4.01 -4.26 -20.22
C PHE A 43 5.41 -3.64 -20.39
N ALA A 44 6.45 -4.46 -20.32
CA ALA A 44 7.84 -3.99 -20.35
C ALA A 44 8.49 -3.95 -21.74
N GLY A 45 7.79 -4.33 -22.83
CA GLY A 45 8.32 -4.20 -24.19
C GLY A 45 9.59 -5.00 -24.53
N VAL A 46 10.00 -5.96 -23.68
CA VAL A 46 11.26 -6.74 -23.81
C VAL A 46 11.15 -7.83 -24.91
N THR A 47 10.36 -7.62 -25.96
CA THR A 47 10.08 -8.65 -26.97
C THR A 47 10.98 -8.60 -28.20
N THR A 48 12.04 -7.80 -28.20
CA THR A 48 12.86 -7.54 -29.40
C THR A 48 14.35 -7.75 -29.15
N ALA A 49 14.74 -9.01 -28.95
CA ALA A 49 16.08 -9.47 -29.31
C ALA A 49 16.00 -10.34 -30.56
N THR A 50 15.26 -9.89 -31.58
CA THR A 50 15.40 -10.44 -32.93
C THR A 50 16.68 -9.86 -33.51
N SER A 51 17.73 -10.68 -33.56
CA SER A 51 18.81 -10.42 -34.50
C SER A 51 18.18 -10.26 -35.88
N ILE A 52 18.54 -9.20 -36.60
CA ILE A 52 18.06 -8.88 -37.96
C ILE A 52 18.42 -10.01 -38.96
N THR A 53 19.17 -11.02 -38.52
CA THR A 53 19.71 -12.16 -39.25
C THR A 53 18.94 -13.49 -39.07
N GLY A 54 17.73 -13.48 -38.49
CA GLY A 54 16.87 -14.67 -38.43
C GLY A 54 17.33 -15.76 -37.45
N SER A 55 18.21 -15.44 -36.50
CA SER A 55 18.57 -16.34 -35.41
C SER A 55 17.53 -16.25 -34.29
N SER A 56 17.15 -17.42 -33.75
CA SER A 56 16.14 -17.62 -32.71
C SER A 56 16.13 -16.53 -31.63
N VAL A 57 14.93 -16.11 -31.22
CA VAL A 57 14.76 -15.23 -30.06
C VAL A 57 15.48 -15.87 -28.88
N ASN A 58 16.48 -15.19 -28.31
CA ASN A 58 17.20 -15.64 -27.13
C ASN A 58 16.27 -15.55 -25.90
N TYR A 59 15.40 -16.54 -25.74
CA TYR A 59 14.40 -16.62 -24.68
C TYR A 59 15.03 -16.55 -23.27
N SER A 60 16.27 -17.03 -23.13
CA SER A 60 17.07 -16.93 -21.90
C SER A 60 17.45 -15.48 -21.57
N ALA A 61 17.85 -14.68 -22.56
CA ALA A 61 18.18 -13.26 -22.37
C ALA A 61 16.94 -12.43 -22.00
N VAL A 62 15.79 -12.73 -22.63
CA VAL A 62 14.50 -12.10 -22.31
C VAL A 62 14.08 -12.43 -20.88
N THR A 63 14.18 -13.71 -20.48
CA THR A 63 13.84 -14.14 -19.12
C THR A 63 14.75 -13.50 -18.07
N SER A 64 16.07 -13.50 -18.31
CA SER A 64 17.04 -12.84 -17.42
C SER A 64 16.76 -11.34 -17.26
N THR A 65 16.33 -10.68 -18.33
CA THR A 65 15.95 -9.25 -18.28
C THR A 65 14.69 -9.04 -17.44
N PHE A 66 13.69 -9.92 -17.54
CA PHE A 66 12.52 -9.86 -16.66
C PHE A 66 12.89 -10.07 -15.19
N ASP A 67 13.75 -11.04 -14.87
CA ASP A 67 14.19 -11.27 -13.49
C ASP A 67 14.96 -10.06 -12.94
N ASN A 68 15.81 -9.45 -13.76
CA ASN A 68 16.49 -8.19 -13.40
C ASN A 68 15.51 -7.04 -13.15
N LEU A 69 14.46 -6.91 -13.96
CA LEU A 69 13.41 -5.90 -13.74
C LEU A 69 12.63 -6.15 -12.46
N ILE A 70 12.31 -7.42 -12.16
CA ILE A 70 11.64 -7.81 -10.92
C ILE A 70 12.52 -7.48 -9.71
N ASN A 71 13.80 -7.86 -9.76
CA ASN A 71 14.77 -7.55 -8.71
C ASN A 71 14.97 -6.04 -8.53
N LEU A 72 15.03 -5.28 -9.62
CA LEU A 72 15.12 -3.82 -9.57
C LEU A 72 13.86 -3.19 -8.97
N ALA A 73 12.67 -3.68 -9.33
CA ALA A 73 11.40 -3.20 -8.81
C ALA A 73 11.26 -3.44 -7.30
N GLN A 74 11.74 -4.58 -6.82
CA GLN A 74 11.76 -4.94 -5.39
C GLN A 74 12.99 -4.43 -4.65
N SER A 75 13.96 -3.82 -5.34
CA SER A 75 15.18 -3.33 -4.70
C SER A 75 14.86 -2.20 -3.72
N ARG A 76 15.59 -2.18 -2.60
CA ARG A 76 15.41 -1.18 -1.54
C ARG A 76 15.48 0.26 -2.06
N GLY A 77 16.36 0.55 -3.01
CA GLY A 77 16.47 1.89 -3.62
C GLY A 77 15.24 2.29 -4.45
N THR A 78 14.60 1.33 -5.14
CA THR A 78 13.34 1.59 -5.84
C THR A 78 12.20 1.78 -4.84
N LEU A 79 12.09 0.93 -3.82
CA LEU A 79 11.08 1.08 -2.76
C LEU A 79 11.21 2.43 -2.04
N GLU A 80 12.43 2.90 -1.81
CA GLU A 80 12.70 4.22 -1.23
C GLU A 80 12.19 5.36 -2.11
N LYS A 81 12.46 5.32 -3.42
CA LYS A 81 11.92 6.31 -4.37
C LYS A 81 10.40 6.28 -4.42
N VAL A 82 9.80 5.08 -4.38
CA VAL A 82 8.35 4.92 -4.32
C VAL A 82 7.79 5.49 -3.02
N SER A 83 8.43 5.23 -1.87
CA SER A 83 8.06 5.80 -0.56
C SER A 83 8.02 7.32 -0.60
N ILE A 84 9.09 7.96 -1.07
CA ILE A 84 9.16 9.43 -1.20
C ILE A 84 8.04 9.95 -2.11
N ARG A 85 7.79 9.28 -3.24
CA ARG A 85 6.73 9.68 -4.16
C ARG A 85 5.33 9.48 -3.59
N LEU A 86 5.10 8.43 -2.80
CA LEU A 86 3.84 8.21 -2.08
C LEU A 86 3.63 9.28 -1.01
N LEU A 87 4.68 9.64 -0.26
CA LEU A 87 4.64 10.74 0.70
C LEU A 87 4.34 12.08 0.01
N ALA A 88 5.00 12.35 -1.11
CA ALA A 88 4.77 13.55 -1.90
C ALA A 88 3.32 13.63 -2.39
N ASN A 89 2.77 12.54 -2.93
CA ASN A 89 1.36 12.47 -3.35
C ASN A 89 0.42 12.76 -2.18
N ALA A 90 0.63 12.10 -1.03
CA ALA A 90 -0.20 12.27 0.15
C ALA A 90 -0.14 13.70 0.71
N LEU A 91 1.04 14.31 0.75
CA LEU A 91 1.23 15.68 1.23
C LEU A 91 0.68 16.74 0.27
N THR A 92 0.83 16.52 -1.04
CA THR A 92 0.41 17.46 -2.09
C THR A 92 -1.10 17.50 -2.27
N TYR A 93 -1.73 16.32 -2.36
CA TYR A 93 -3.16 16.21 -2.67
C TYR A 93 -4.04 15.85 -1.48
N GLY A 94 -3.47 15.59 -0.30
CA GLY A 94 -4.24 15.25 0.89
C GLY A 94 -5.16 16.38 1.36
N GLU A 95 -6.37 15.99 1.78
CA GLU A 95 -7.35 16.89 2.38
C GLU A 95 -7.70 16.41 3.80
N GLU A 96 -7.78 17.33 4.77
CA GLU A 96 -8.01 16.99 6.18
C GLU A 96 -9.43 16.52 6.49
N TRP A 97 -10.38 16.94 5.65
CA TRP A 97 -11.82 16.81 5.90
C TRP A 97 -12.56 16.02 4.83
N LYS A 98 -11.86 15.59 3.78
CA LYS A 98 -12.45 14.89 2.65
C LYS A 98 -11.55 13.74 2.21
N ASP A 99 -12.13 12.56 2.09
CA ASP A 99 -11.45 11.42 1.52
C ASP A 99 -11.22 11.63 0.02
N ASN A 100 -10.02 11.30 -0.45
CA ASN A 100 -9.70 11.34 -1.86
C ASN A 100 -9.04 10.02 -2.29
N HIS A 101 -8.78 9.90 -3.59
CA HIS A 101 -8.23 8.66 -4.15
C HIS A 101 -6.74 8.44 -3.82
N TYR A 102 -6.05 9.43 -3.25
CA TYR A 102 -4.66 9.33 -2.82
C TYR A 102 -4.53 8.93 -1.34
N ILE A 103 -5.37 9.50 -0.49
CA ILE A 103 -5.33 9.31 0.97
C ILE A 103 -6.71 9.60 1.60
N GLN A 104 -7.07 8.82 2.62
CA GLN A 104 -8.23 9.11 3.47
C GLN A 104 -7.93 10.27 4.42
N ALA A 105 -8.93 11.10 4.71
CA ALA A 105 -8.82 12.25 5.61
C ALA A 105 -8.30 11.89 7.00
N LYS A 106 -8.67 10.71 7.53
CA LYS A 106 -8.14 10.19 8.80
C LYS A 106 -6.62 9.97 8.74
N HIS A 107 -6.14 9.30 7.70
CA HIS A 107 -4.72 8.99 7.54
C HIS A 107 -3.91 10.24 7.20
N TYR A 108 -4.49 11.19 6.45
CA TYR A 108 -3.84 12.46 6.18
C TYR A 108 -3.64 13.30 7.46
N ARG A 109 -4.65 13.37 8.34
CA ARG A 109 -4.49 14.03 9.65
C ARG A 109 -3.41 13.39 10.51
N GLN A 110 -3.34 12.06 10.51
CA GLN A 110 -2.24 11.34 11.18
C GLN A 110 -0.88 11.70 10.58
N LEU A 111 -0.77 11.72 9.25
CA LEU A 111 0.45 12.13 8.55
C LEU A 111 0.85 13.55 8.93
N LEU A 112 -0.06 14.52 8.89
CA LEU A 112 0.20 15.91 9.29
C LEU A 112 0.65 16.04 10.75
N SER A 113 0.08 15.25 11.67
CA SER A 113 0.51 15.27 13.08
C SER A 113 1.94 14.78 13.30
N MET A 114 2.44 13.90 12.41
CA MET A 114 3.81 13.37 12.46
C MET A 114 4.78 14.21 11.63
N THR A 115 4.28 14.99 10.67
CA THR A 115 5.11 15.74 9.73
C THR A 115 5.60 17.03 10.38
N PRO A 116 6.93 17.27 10.46
CA PRO A 116 7.45 18.50 11.03
C PRO A 116 7.20 19.68 10.08
N LYS A 117 7.09 20.89 10.64
CA LYS A 117 6.79 22.12 9.88
C LYS A 117 7.78 22.38 8.75
N GLU A 118 9.05 22.05 8.95
CA GLU A 118 10.10 22.19 7.94
C GLU A 118 9.83 21.37 6.67
N VAL A 119 9.22 20.19 6.79
CA VAL A 119 8.85 19.35 5.65
C VAL A 119 7.60 19.91 4.96
N LEU A 120 6.63 20.43 5.71
CA LEU A 120 5.40 21.01 5.15
C LEU A 120 5.68 22.25 4.29
N VAL A 121 6.72 23.03 4.60
CA VAL A 121 7.15 24.20 3.80
C VAL A 121 7.67 23.79 2.42
N LEU A 122 8.20 22.57 2.29
CA LEU A 122 8.74 22.05 1.02
C LEU A 122 7.64 21.53 0.08
N VAL A 123 6.40 21.43 0.54
CA VAL A 123 5.29 20.84 -0.22
C VAL A 123 4.68 21.89 -1.15
N ASP A 124 4.75 21.61 -2.45
CA ASP A 124 4.00 22.34 -3.47
C ASP A 124 2.65 21.62 -3.71
N ARG A 125 1.55 22.26 -3.29
CA ARG A 125 0.17 21.72 -3.44
C ARG A 125 -0.29 21.59 -4.90
N LYS A 126 0.45 22.13 -5.87
CA LYS A 126 0.09 22.07 -7.30
C LYS A 126 0.91 21.03 -8.05
N ASP A 127 2.08 20.65 -7.55
CA ASP A 127 3.04 19.81 -8.27
C ASP A 127 3.70 18.76 -7.36
N VAL A 128 3.28 17.51 -7.55
CA VAL A 128 3.85 16.37 -6.83
C VAL A 128 5.31 16.13 -7.16
N ASN A 129 5.74 16.37 -8.40
CA ASN A 129 7.11 16.07 -8.80
C ASN A 129 8.07 17.03 -8.07
N LYS A 130 7.72 18.32 -8.00
CA LYS A 130 8.49 19.29 -7.20
C LYS A 130 8.53 18.92 -5.72
N THR A 131 7.39 18.51 -5.16
CA THR A 131 7.35 18.04 -3.77
C THR A 131 8.24 16.80 -3.58
N ALA A 132 8.19 15.83 -4.49
CA ALA A 132 9.01 14.62 -4.41
C ALA A 132 10.51 14.94 -4.50
N ASP A 133 10.90 15.82 -5.41
CA ASP A 133 12.29 16.26 -5.55
C ASP A 133 12.76 17.04 -4.31
N ALA A 134 11.91 17.92 -3.76
CA ALA A 134 12.21 18.66 -2.53
C ALA A 134 12.36 17.72 -1.32
N LEU A 135 11.49 16.72 -1.18
CA LEU A 135 11.59 15.69 -0.14
C LEU A 135 12.84 14.83 -0.31
N ALA A 136 13.18 14.46 -1.56
CA ALA A 136 14.39 13.71 -1.86
C ALA A 136 15.66 14.51 -1.52
N ASN A 137 15.68 15.81 -1.79
CA ASN A 137 16.81 16.70 -1.46
C ASN A 137 16.90 17.01 0.04
N TYR A 138 15.76 17.07 0.74
CA TYR A 138 15.72 17.26 2.19
C TYR A 138 16.16 16.02 2.97
N ARG A 139 16.05 14.82 2.37
CA ARG A 139 16.46 13.56 2.99
C ARG A 139 17.94 13.60 3.36
N LYS A 140 18.23 13.17 4.59
CA LYS A 140 19.59 12.94 5.08
C LYS A 140 19.62 11.62 5.84
N GLU A 141 20.74 10.91 5.79
CA GLU A 141 20.93 9.59 6.41
C GLU A 141 21.12 9.67 7.94
N TYR A 142 20.22 10.40 8.63
CA TYR A 142 20.21 10.57 10.07
C TYR A 142 18.83 10.18 10.61
N GLY A 143 18.80 9.49 11.76
CA GLY A 143 17.58 8.89 12.32
C GLY A 143 16.48 9.89 12.71
N ASP A 144 16.83 11.17 12.85
CA ASP A 144 15.91 12.28 13.17
C ASP A 144 15.31 12.94 11.92
N ASN A 145 15.86 12.67 10.73
CA ASN A 145 15.29 13.20 9.50
C ASN A 145 13.95 12.50 9.22
N PHE A 146 12.89 13.29 9.04
CA PHE A 146 11.55 12.77 8.85
C PHE A 146 11.47 11.78 7.68
N VAL A 147 11.93 12.17 6.49
CA VAL A 147 11.84 11.34 5.27
C VAL A 147 12.63 10.03 5.43
N TYR A 148 13.82 10.09 6.01
CA TYR A 148 14.63 8.90 6.30
C TYR A 148 13.95 7.98 7.32
N SER A 149 13.38 8.55 8.39
CA SER A 149 12.69 7.77 9.42
C SER A 149 11.40 7.12 8.88
N MET A 150 10.71 7.80 7.96
CA MET A 150 9.46 7.34 7.35
C MET A 150 9.65 6.05 6.55
N PHE A 151 10.78 5.93 5.86
CA PHE A 151 11.12 4.72 5.12
C PHE A 151 11.70 3.61 6.01
N ASN A 152 12.56 3.95 6.96
CA ASN A 152 13.34 2.96 7.72
C ASN A 152 12.67 2.42 8.98
N ARG A 153 11.67 3.13 9.54
CA ARG A 153 10.92 2.65 10.70
C ARG A 153 9.73 1.80 10.24
N PRO A 154 9.27 0.82 11.05
CA PRO A 154 8.15 -0.04 10.69
C PRO A 154 6.81 0.69 10.86
N ILE A 155 6.59 1.72 10.06
CA ILE A 155 5.35 2.50 10.03
C ILE A 155 4.45 2.08 8.85
N PRO A 156 3.12 2.23 8.95
CA PRO A 156 2.23 1.87 7.86
C PRO A 156 2.47 2.69 6.58
N PHE A 157 2.12 2.11 5.43
CA PHE A 157 2.02 2.71 4.08
C PHE A 157 3.32 3.15 3.39
N TYR A 158 4.31 3.65 4.12
CA TYR A 158 5.48 4.31 3.52
C TYR A 158 6.81 3.64 3.86
N SER A 159 6.85 2.76 4.85
CA SER A 159 8.08 2.09 5.24
C SER A 159 8.53 1.04 4.23
N ALA A 160 9.81 0.67 4.29
CA ALA A 160 10.34 -0.50 3.59
C ALA A 160 9.50 -1.74 3.90
N SER A 161 9.17 -1.99 5.18
CA SER A 161 8.38 -3.15 5.58
C SER A 161 6.96 -3.15 4.99
N ALA A 162 6.36 -1.97 4.77
CA ALA A 162 5.06 -1.86 4.13
C ALA A 162 5.16 -2.10 2.62
N LEU A 163 6.21 -1.56 1.98
CA LEU A 163 6.39 -1.65 0.53
C LEU A 163 6.98 -2.99 0.06
N GLU A 164 7.71 -3.70 0.92
CA GLU A 164 8.19 -5.07 0.65
C GLU A 164 7.05 -6.08 0.50
N THR A 165 5.83 -5.75 0.97
CA THR A 165 4.64 -6.57 0.72
C THR A 165 4.19 -6.54 -0.75
N VAL A 166 4.71 -5.61 -1.56
CA VAL A 166 4.40 -5.51 -2.99
C VAL A 166 5.13 -6.61 -3.75
N ILE A 167 4.35 -7.59 -4.23
CA ILE A 167 4.87 -8.72 -4.98
C ILE A 167 4.84 -8.41 -6.48
N VAL A 168 6.01 -8.37 -7.11
CA VAL A 168 6.14 -8.24 -8.57
C VAL A 168 6.45 -9.61 -9.17
N LYS A 169 5.59 -10.07 -10.08
CA LYS A 169 5.73 -11.36 -10.77
C LYS A 169 5.53 -11.21 -12.26
N ARG A 170 6.22 -12.06 -13.04
CA ARG A 170 6.00 -12.18 -14.47
C ARG A 170 4.64 -12.85 -14.72
N LYS A 171 3.77 -12.20 -15.51
CA LYS A 171 2.51 -12.79 -15.96
C LYS A 171 2.78 -13.78 -17.10
N GLY A 172 2.29 -15.01 -16.99
CA GLY A 172 2.41 -16.05 -18.03
C GLY A 172 3.63 -16.97 -17.92
N ALA A 173 4.37 -16.96 -16.82
CA ALA A 173 5.25 -18.07 -16.45
C ALA A 173 4.41 -19.09 -15.68
N SER A 174 4.04 -20.19 -16.34
CA SER A 174 3.49 -21.39 -15.70
C SER A 174 4.60 -22.39 -15.45
#